data_AF-A0A831WA73-F1
#
_entry.id   AF-A0A831WA73-F1
#
_cell.length_a   1.000
_cell.length_b   1.000
_cell.length_c   1.000
_cell.angle_alpha   90.00
_cell.angle_beta   90.00
_cell.angle_gamma   90.00
#
_symmetry.space_group_name_H-M   'P 1'
#
loop_
_entity.id
_entity.type
_entity.pdbx_description
1 polymer ?
#
loop_
_entity_poly.entity_id
_entity_poly.type
_entity_poly.pdbx_seq_one_letter_code
_entity_poly.pdbx_strand_id
1 'polypeptide(L)' 'GHAELRRLLYLAAMQACRTPAWRDVYQRHLERGLAPVQTLVILARKLARVAFAILRNGSNYQSRITKSACVET' A
#
# COMPACT_ATOMS: atom_id res chain seq x y z
N GLY A 1 -5.69 -14.94 14.87
CA GLY A 1 -6.03 -13.60 14.34
C GLY A 1 -7.27 -13.67 13.47
N HIS A 2 -8.15 -12.67 13.54
CA HIS A 2 -9.47 -12.65 12.88
C HIS A 2 -9.40 -12.96 11.37
N ALA A 3 -10.10 -14.01 10.93
CA ALA A 3 -10.09 -14.47 9.54
C ALA A 3 -10.65 -13.41 8.57
N GLU A 4 -11.71 -12.72 8.98
CA GLU A 4 -12.35 -11.66 8.19
C GLU A 4 -11.42 -10.49 7.87
N LEU A 5 -10.66 -10.00 8.86
CA LEU A 5 -9.68 -8.93 8.62
C LEU A 5 -8.65 -9.32 7.55
N ARG A 6 -8.21 -10.58 7.57
CA ARG A 6 -7.26 -11.09 6.58
C ARG A 6 -7.87 -11.14 5.19
N ARG A 7 -9.12 -11.57 5.08
CA ARG A 7 -9.89 -11.59 3.83
C ARG A 7 -10.07 -10.18 3.28
N LEU A 8 -10.50 -9.23 4.10
CA LEU A 8 -10.70 -7.83 3.70
C LEU A 8 -9.40 -7.18 3.22
N LEU A 9 -8.30 -7.37 3.98
CA LEU A 9 -6.99 -6.84 3.59
C LEU A 9 -6.47 -7.45 2.29
N TYR A 10 -6.71 -8.74 2.07
CA TYR A 10 -6.32 -9.42 0.84
C TYR A 10 -7.10 -8.89 -0.37
N LEU A 11 -8.42 -8.74 -0.24
CA LEU A 11 -9.27 -8.15 -1.28
C LEU A 11 -8.89 -6.70 -1.59
N ALA A 12 -8.62 -5.90 -0.55
CA ALA A 12 -8.14 -4.52 -0.71
C ALA A 12 -6.80 -4.48 -1.45
N ALA A 13 -5.86 -5.37 -1.13
CA ALA A 13 -4.59 -5.48 -1.83
C ALA A 13 -4.77 -5.87 -3.30
N MET A 14 -5.65 -6.84 -3.59
CA MET A 14 -5.95 -7.24 -4.98
C MET A 14 -6.48 -6.07 -5.81
N GLN A 15 -7.36 -5.23 -5.24
CA GLN A 15 -7.85 -4.04 -5.92
C GLN A 15 -6.76 -2.97 -6.07
N ALA A 16 -5.98 -2.74 -5.01
CA ALA A 16 -4.90 -1.75 -5.03
C ALA A 16 -3.82 -2.07 -6.08
N CYS A 17 -3.47 -3.35 -6.30
CA CYS A 17 -2.51 -3.74 -7.34
C CYS A 17 -2.90 -3.28 -8.75
N ARG A 18 -4.20 -3.11 -9.01
CA ARG A 18 -4.72 -2.66 -10.32
C ARG A 18 -4.68 -1.14 -10.46
N THR A 19 -4.50 -0.41 -9.37
CA THR A 19 -4.42 1.05 -9.36
C THR A 19 -3.00 1.52 -9.70
N PRO A 20 -2.81 2.55 -10.56
CA PRO A 20 -1.49 3.05 -10.92
C PRO A 20 -0.65 3.52 -9.72
N ALA A 21 -1.28 3.96 -8.63
CA ALA A 21 -0.60 4.38 -7.41
C ALA A 21 0.22 3.27 -6.72
N TRP A 22 -0.21 2.01 -6.84
CA TRP A 22 0.42 0.88 -6.15
C TRP A 22 1.01 -0.16 -7.11
N ARG A 23 0.71 -0.06 -8.41
CA ARG A 23 1.20 -0.95 -9.45
C ARG A 23 2.73 -1.00 -9.49
N ASP A 24 3.41 0.14 -9.42
CA ASP A 24 4.88 0.20 -9.42
C ASP A 24 5.48 -0.52 -8.20
N VAL A 25 4.85 -0.36 -7.02
CA VAL A 25 5.29 -1.03 -5.79
C VAL A 25 5.12 -2.54 -5.93
N TYR A 26 3.98 -2.99 -6.46
CA TYR A 26 3.70 -4.39 -6.72
C TYR A 26 4.71 -5.00 -7.70
N GLN A 27 4.98 -4.31 -8.82
CA GLN A 27 5.89 -4.78 -9.86
C GLN A 27 7.34 -4.89 -9.37
N ARG A 28 7.84 -3.88 -8.63
CA ARG A 28 9.18 -3.95 -8.01
C ARG A 28 9.37 -5.15 -7.08
N HIS A 29 8.31 -5.59 -6.42
CA HIS A 29 8.37 -6.77 -5.56
C HIS A 29 8.32 -8.08 -6.35
N LEU A 30 7.58 -8.13 -7.46
CA LEU A 30 7.65 -9.27 -8.38
C LEU A 30 9.02 -9.41 -9.05
N GLU A 31 9.63 -8.30 -9.46
CA GLU A 31 10.98 -8.26 -10.06
C GLU A 31 12.06 -8.78 -9.08
N ARG A 32 11.81 -8.70 -7.77
CA ARG A 32 12.68 -9.29 -6.74
C ARG A 32 12.55 -10.81 -6.61
N GLY A 33 11.69 -11.46 -7.41
CA GLY A 33 11.45 -12.90 -7.34
C GLY A 33 10.54 -13.36 -6.21
N LEU A 34 9.81 -12.43 -5.57
CA LEU A 34 8.83 -12.79 -4.52
C LEU A 34 7.60 -13.46 -5.15
N ALA A 35 7.05 -14.45 -4.45
CA ALA A 35 5.82 -15.09 -4.90
C ALA A 35 4.66 -14.05 -4.93
N PRO A 36 3.74 -14.13 -5.90
CA PRO A 36 2.67 -13.15 -6.06
C PRO A 36 1.80 -13.01 -4.80
N VAL A 37 1.54 -14.11 -4.11
CA VAL A 37 0.81 -14.12 -2.83
C VAL A 37 1.59 -13.37 -1.74
N GLN A 38 2.91 -13.56 -1.65
CA GLN A 38 3.75 -12.85 -0.69
C GLN A 38 3.72 -11.35 -0.97
N THR A 39 3.80 -10.96 -2.24
CA THR A 39 3.71 -9.57 -2.67
C THR A 39 2.36 -8.94 -2.30
N LEU A 40 1.25 -9.66 -2.49
CA LEU A 40 -0.08 -9.21 -2.05
C LEU A 40 -0.15 -9.00 -0.54
N VAL A 41 0.44 -9.90 0.27
CA VAL A 41 0.48 -9.77 1.73
C VAL A 41 1.38 -8.61 2.18
N ILE A 42 2.50 -8.37 1.49
CA ILE A 42 3.35 -7.20 1.73
C ILE A 42 2.58 -5.91 1.44
N LEU A 43 1.88 -5.87 0.30
CA LEU A 43 1.07 -4.72 -0.09
C LEU A 43 -0.08 -4.47 0.90
N ALA A 44 -0.80 -5.52 1.30
CA ALA A 44 -1.86 -5.45 2.31
C ALA A 44 -1.38 -4.82 3.63
N ARG A 45 -0.20 -5.23 4.13
CA ARG A 45 0.39 -4.65 5.34
C ARG A 45 0.78 -3.18 5.14
N LYS A 46 1.25 -2.81 3.95
CA LYS A 46 1.57 -1.42 3.63
C LYS A 46 0.31 -0.55 3.59
N LEU A 47 -0.78 -1.06 3.00
CA LEU A 47 -2.09 -0.42 2.99
C LEU A 47 -2.65 -0.24 4.41
N ALA A 48 -2.58 -1.27 5.25
CA ALA A 48 -3.04 -1.20 6.64
C ALA A 48 -2.31 -0.09 7.41
N ARG A 49 -1.00 0.06 7.22
CA ARG A 49 -0.22 1.16 7.83
C ARG A 49 -0.65 2.53 7.33
N VAL A 50 -0.92 2.68 6.03
CA VAL A 50 -1.40 3.97 5.49
C VAL A 50 -2.80 4.29 6.00
N ALA A 51 -3.72 3.33 6.00
CA ALA A 51 -5.06 3.50 6.55
C ALA A 51 -5.01 3.87 8.04
N PHE A 52 -4.14 3.22 8.81
CA PHE A 52 -3.93 3.55 10.21
C PHE A 52 -3.34 4.96 10.41
N ALA A 53 -2.39 5.38 9.57
CA ALA A 53 -1.82 6.72 9.63
C ALA A 53 -2.87 7.80 9.28
N ILE A 54 -3.70 7.56 8.26
CA ILE A 54 -4.83 8.43 7.89
C ILE A 54 -5.81 8.55 9.07
N LEU A 55 -6.21 7.42 9.63
CA LEU A 55 -7.13 7.36 10.76
C LEU A 55 -6.59 8.11 11.98
N ARG A 56 -5.29 7.99 12.26
CA ARG A 56 -4.64 8.63 13.39
C ARG A 56 -4.43 10.14 13.19
N ASN A 57 -4.09 10.57 11.98
CA ASN A 57 -3.70 11.94 11.68
C ASN A 57 -4.85 12.78 11.11
N GLY A 58 -6.01 12.19 10.82
CA GLY A 58 -7.14 12.87 10.17
C GLY A 58 -6.80 13.45 8.79
N SER A 59 -5.76 12.94 8.13
CA SER A 59 -5.19 13.52 6.91
C SER A 59 -5.66 12.79 5.66
N ASN A 60 -5.81 13.49 4.53
CA ASN A 60 -6.18 12.87 3.26
C ASN A 60 -5.07 12.00 2.67
N TYR A 61 -5.45 10.92 1.97
CA TYR A 61 -4.51 10.04 1.29
C TYR A 61 -3.80 10.77 0.13
N GLN A 62 -2.48 10.90 0.21
CA GLN A 62 -1.64 11.44 -0.86
C GLN A 62 -0.83 10.29 -1.49
N SER A 63 -1.26 9.84 -2.67
CA SER A 63 -0.66 8.70 -3.39
C SER A 63 0.77 8.96 -3.86
N ARG A 64 1.10 10.22 -4.13
CA ARG A 64 2.39 10.67 -4.62
C ARG A 64 2.81 11.87 -3.77
N ILE A 65 3.39 11.60 -2.59
CA ILE A 65 4.18 12.62 -1.91
C ILE A 65 5.46 12.75 -2.74
N THR A 66 5.43 13.56 -3.80
CA THR A 66 6.62 14.28 -4.20
C THR A 66 7.01 15.06 -2.97
N LYS A 67 7.99 14.57 -2.20
CA LYS A 67 8.70 15.45 -1.29
C LYS A 67 9.39 16.48 -2.18
N SER A 68 8.67 17.52 -2.58
CA SER A 68 9.26 18.84 -2.74
C SER A 68 9.42 19.44 -1.35
N ALA A 69 10.08 18.69 -0.46
CA ALA A 69 10.67 19.23 0.74
C ALA A 69 12.09 19.57 0.34
N CYS A 70 12.23 20.69 -0.38
CA CYS A 70 13.42 21.51 -0.63
C CYS A 70 13.06 22.59 -1.67
N VAL A 71 12.10 23.47 -1.38
CA VAL A 71 12.14 24.86 -1.86
C VAL A 71 11.56 25.73 -0.73
N GLU A 72 12.36 25.90 0.32
CA GLU A 72 12.32 27.09 1.16
C GLU A 72 13.71 27.70 1.07
N THR A 73 13.83 28.75 0.24
CA THR A 73 14.53 30.04 0.44
C THR A 73 14.45 30.81 -0.86
#